data_AF-A0A6J8B5Z9-F1
#
_entry.id   AF-A0A6J8B5Z9-F1
#
_cell.length_a   1.000
_cell.length_b   1.000
_cell.length_c   1.000
_cell.angle_alpha   90.00
_cell.angle_beta   90.00
_cell.angle_gamma   90.00
#
_symmetry.space_group_name_H-M   'P 1'
#
loop_
_entity.id
_entity.type
_entity.pdbx_description
1 polymer ?
#
loop_
_entity_poly.entity_id
_entity_poly.type
_entity_poly.pdbx_seq_one_letter_code
_entity_poly.pdbx_strand_id
1 'polypeptide(L)'
;MTNTSRDYFDETECYDFKDCVLYSFSHDLFDDDTIPDLEFSRNATTILEDQFSELLLNSSRSIKETNRFLNYSNVFCAVPPNVSIEDPNQIALLGSSINIICNVTGDPRPKISWYHNGTLLFGANQDVLLLNNIQQIQEGIYNCIAENVVANISSNDAEIFVQECPPGTFFDNGMCSLCDIGMYQPEKNQQKCIACGSGLTTSATGSKEVSDCVDIDECSNEMFKCEHGCTNTNGSFVCSCRDGYTLHSDGKTCIDQVKSTNIAKIAAGVIAGIAVVIAVLFVFFKLMQPKKTKVKSYPDAVKRPDSVQKPVLKHAFVDPVPTGKN
;
A
#
# COMPACT_ATOMS: atom_id res chain seq x y z
N MET A 1 15.05 36.83 20.35
CA MET A 1 16.39 37.03 19.73
C MET A 1 17.34 36.10 20.46
N THR A 2 17.40 34.86 20.00
CA THR A 2 18.18 33.78 20.62
C THR A 2 19.46 33.57 19.83
N ASN A 3 20.54 33.69 20.58
CA ASN A 3 21.87 33.12 20.35
C ASN A 3 21.82 31.83 19.52
N THR A 4 22.57 31.77 18.41
CA THR A 4 23.07 30.52 17.85
C THR A 4 24.53 30.73 17.48
N SER A 5 25.34 29.82 18.00
CA SER A 5 26.78 29.72 17.87
C SER A 5 27.18 29.77 16.41
N ARG A 6 28.09 30.70 16.09
CA ARG A 6 28.92 30.59 14.90
C ARG A 6 29.91 29.49 15.22
N ASP A 7 29.68 28.30 14.70
CA ASP A 7 30.56 27.15 14.91
C ASP A 7 31.97 27.55 14.48
N TYR A 8 32.83 27.63 15.48
CA TYR A 8 34.26 27.79 15.36
C TYR A 8 34.78 26.42 14.92
N PHE A 9 34.74 26.14 13.61
CA PHE A 9 35.31 24.91 13.07
C PHE A 9 36.83 25.00 13.08
N ASP A 10 37.41 23.86 13.44
CA ASP A 10 38.81 23.58 13.77
C ASP A 10 39.77 24.05 12.65
N GLU A 11 40.83 24.79 13.00
CA GLU A 11 41.85 25.30 12.06
C GLU A 11 42.72 24.17 11.45
N THR A 12 42.33 22.91 11.61
CA THR A 12 43.12 21.70 11.34
C THR A 12 42.79 21.00 10.02
N GLU A 13 41.92 21.51 9.15
CA GLU A 13 41.63 20.84 7.85
C GLU A 13 42.18 21.55 6.61
N CYS A 14 42.88 22.69 6.75
CA CYS A 14 43.66 23.30 5.68
C CYS A 14 45.14 22.80 5.71
N TYR A 15 45.37 21.49 5.61
CA TYR A 15 46.73 20.94 5.66
C TYR A 15 47.49 20.98 4.32
N ASP A 16 46.84 21.36 3.21
CA ASP A 16 47.52 21.50 1.92
C ASP A 16 47.08 22.78 1.19
N PHE A 17 47.93 23.81 1.25
CA PHE A 17 47.72 25.12 0.61
C PHE A 17 47.69 25.06 -0.93
N LYS A 18 47.87 23.87 -1.53
CA LYS A 18 47.89 23.69 -2.98
C LYS A 18 46.52 23.82 -3.66
N ASP A 19 45.43 23.60 -2.91
CA ASP A 19 44.07 23.57 -3.47
C ASP A 19 43.19 24.77 -3.05
N CYS A 20 43.77 25.77 -2.38
CA CYS A 20 43.06 26.95 -1.91
C CYS A 20 43.13 28.11 -2.91
N VAL A 21 41.98 28.64 -3.33
CA VAL A 21 41.90 29.90 -4.07
C VAL A 21 41.59 31.03 -3.09
N LEU A 22 42.53 31.97 -2.94
CA LEU A 22 42.32 33.18 -2.14
C LEU A 22 41.50 34.19 -2.95
N TYR A 23 40.40 34.70 -2.39
CA TYR A 23 39.64 35.80 -2.97
C TYR A 23 39.42 36.93 -1.96
N SER A 24 39.37 38.15 -2.45
CA SER A 24 39.25 39.40 -1.68
C SER A 24 38.11 40.25 -2.22
N PHE A 25 37.26 40.80 -1.34
CA PHE A 25 36.29 41.85 -1.70
C PHE A 25 36.83 43.23 -1.33
N SER A 26 36.98 44.16 -2.27
CA SER A 26 37.15 45.58 -1.92
C SER A 26 35.80 46.13 -1.45
N HIS A 27 35.67 46.42 -0.16
CA HIS A 27 34.66 47.37 0.27
C HIS A 27 35.25 48.75 -0.02
N ASP A 28 35.00 49.28 -1.21
CA ASP A 28 35.22 50.70 -1.42
C ASP A 28 34.22 51.46 -0.52
N LEU A 29 34.77 52.30 0.34
CA LEU A 29 34.05 53.14 1.28
C LEU A 29 33.28 54.26 0.56
N PHE A 30 32.30 53.97 -0.28
CA PHE A 30 31.36 55.00 -0.75
C PHE A 30 29.96 54.42 -0.98
N ASP A 31 28.97 55.20 -0.53
CA ASP A 31 27.53 54.99 -0.60
C ASP A 31 27.01 54.37 -1.91
N ASP A 32 25.90 53.65 -1.76
CA ASP A 32 24.87 53.31 -2.75
C ASP A 32 24.82 51.83 -3.22
N ASP A 33 23.58 51.32 -3.30
CA ASP A 33 23.11 49.93 -3.38
C ASP A 33 23.53 49.15 -4.65
N THR A 34 24.83 49.05 -4.94
CA THR A 34 25.34 48.26 -6.07
C THR A 34 26.25 47.12 -5.60
N ILE A 35 25.80 45.88 -5.86
CA ILE A 35 26.59 44.65 -5.71
C ILE A 35 27.83 44.78 -6.62
N PRO A 36 29.07 44.77 -6.10
CA PRO A 36 30.25 44.97 -6.93
C PRO A 36 30.53 43.71 -7.76
N ASP A 37 30.89 43.93 -9.02
CA ASP A 37 31.31 42.90 -9.97
C ASP A 37 32.51 42.10 -9.45
N LEU A 38 32.43 40.77 -9.59
CA LEU A 38 33.46 39.81 -9.23
C LEU A 38 34.70 39.98 -10.15
N GLU A 39 35.68 40.78 -9.74
CA GLU A 39 36.99 40.74 -10.39
C GLU A 39 37.76 39.47 -9.96
N PHE A 40 37.85 38.53 -10.89
CA PHE A 40 38.65 37.31 -10.78
C PHE A 40 40.13 37.69 -10.68
N SER A 41 40.73 37.60 -9.48
CA SER A 41 42.19 37.69 -9.36
C SER A 41 42.78 36.44 -10.00
N ARG A 42 43.49 36.63 -11.12
CA ARG A 42 44.24 35.57 -11.80
C ARG A 42 45.23 34.97 -10.80
N ASN A 43 45.15 33.64 -10.63
CA ASN A 43 46.16 32.76 -10.05
C ASN A 43 47.07 33.43 -8.99
N ALA A 44 46.73 33.21 -7.72
CA ALA A 44 47.55 33.55 -6.55
C ALA A 44 48.99 32.97 -6.60
N THR A 45 49.32 32.17 -7.60
CA THR A 45 50.68 31.71 -7.91
C THR A 45 51.61 32.81 -8.41
N THR A 46 51.11 33.95 -8.91
CA THR A 46 51.97 35.01 -9.47
C THR A 46 52.37 36.11 -8.48
N ILE A 47 51.81 36.12 -7.27
CA ILE A 47 52.15 37.11 -6.22
C ILE A 47 53.18 36.53 -5.21
N LEU A 48 53.45 35.22 -5.27
CA LEU A 48 54.11 34.47 -4.20
C LEU A 48 55.50 33.88 -4.53
N GLU A 49 56.26 34.44 -5.47
CA GLU A 49 57.66 33.98 -5.68
C GLU A 49 58.75 34.94 -5.17
N ASP A 50 58.50 36.22 -4.92
CA ASP A 50 59.61 37.19 -4.68
C ASP A 50 59.78 37.71 -3.23
N GLN A 51 59.00 37.24 -2.26
CA GLN A 51 59.08 37.79 -0.88
C GLN A 51 58.91 36.78 0.27
N PHE A 52 58.59 35.50 0.02
CA PHE A 52 58.08 34.59 1.07
C PHE A 52 58.97 33.38 1.43
N SER A 53 60.28 33.45 1.18
CA SER A 53 61.20 32.37 1.53
C SER A 53 61.55 32.27 3.03
N GLU A 54 61.20 33.27 3.86
CA GLU A 54 61.60 33.30 5.29
C GLU A 54 60.43 33.24 6.30
N LEU A 55 59.17 33.23 5.88
CA LEU A 55 58.01 33.29 6.79
C LEU A 55 57.36 31.93 7.10
N LEU A 56 58.05 30.81 6.86
CA LEU A 56 57.52 29.46 7.05
C LEU A 56 57.60 28.88 8.47
N LEU A 57 58.01 29.65 9.48
CA LEU A 57 57.90 29.20 10.88
C LEU A 57 57.56 30.38 11.76
N ASN A 58 56.27 30.58 12.03
CA ASN A 58 55.76 30.76 13.40
C ASN A 58 54.35 31.31 13.39
N SER A 59 53.43 30.46 13.84
CA SER A 59 52.19 30.81 14.54
C SER A 59 51.21 31.75 13.84
N SER A 60 49.94 31.35 13.88
CA SER A 60 48.72 32.13 13.64
C SER A 60 48.65 33.52 14.31
N ARG A 61 49.67 33.95 15.06
CA ARG A 61 49.82 35.28 15.64
C ARG A 61 50.37 36.35 14.69
N SER A 62 51.19 35.97 13.69
CA SER A 62 51.87 36.96 12.82
C SER A 62 50.94 37.64 11.81
N ILE A 63 49.85 36.95 11.41
CA ILE A 63 48.86 37.50 10.46
C ILE A 63 48.11 38.70 11.06
N LYS A 64 47.90 38.74 12.38
CA LYS A 64 47.24 39.88 13.06
C LYS A 64 48.11 41.15 13.13
N GLU A 65 49.44 41.02 13.14
CA GLU A 65 50.33 42.19 13.21
C GLU A 65 50.69 42.74 11.83
N THR A 66 50.77 41.90 10.80
CA THR A 66 50.98 42.34 9.41
C THR A 66 49.71 42.94 8.78
N ASN A 67 48.53 42.62 9.30
CA ASN A 67 47.24 43.21 8.88
C ASN A 67 47.05 44.68 9.29
N ARG A 68 48.05 45.34 9.89
CA ARG A 68 47.96 46.78 10.20
C ARG A 68 48.25 47.69 9.00
N PHE A 69 48.71 47.14 7.88
CA PHE A 69 49.11 47.92 6.69
C PHE A 69 48.44 47.48 5.38
N LEU A 70 47.58 46.46 5.38
CA LEU A 70 46.81 46.07 4.20
C LEU A 70 45.34 46.38 4.45
N ASN A 71 44.87 47.46 3.83
CA ASN A 71 43.47 47.86 3.80
C ASN A 71 42.67 46.97 2.82
N TYR A 72 42.88 45.65 2.87
CA TYR A 72 42.30 44.67 1.97
C TYR A 72 41.73 43.50 2.78
N SER A 73 40.39 43.48 2.84
CA SER A 73 39.56 42.31 2.51
C SER A 73 39.76 41.01 3.31
N ASN A 74 38.67 40.52 3.89
CA ASN A 74 38.63 39.17 4.47
C ASN A 74 39.09 38.14 3.42
N VAL A 75 40.13 37.38 3.76
CA VAL A 75 40.66 36.28 2.94
C VAL A 75 39.92 35.00 3.34
N PHE A 76 39.29 34.34 2.37
CA PHE A 76 38.61 33.06 2.58
C PHE A 76 39.28 31.97 1.76
N CYS A 77 39.41 30.77 2.34
CA CYS A 77 39.80 29.58 1.61
C CYS A 77 38.56 29.01 0.90
N ALA A 78 38.71 28.59 -0.35
CA ALA A 78 37.68 27.85 -1.07
C ALA A 78 38.18 26.44 -1.38
N VAL A 79 37.31 25.44 -1.18
CA VAL A 79 37.55 24.01 -1.39
C VAL A 79 36.74 23.57 -2.62
N PRO A 80 37.33 22.86 -3.60
CA PRO A 80 36.60 22.39 -4.77
C PRO A 80 35.48 21.41 -4.38
N PRO A 81 34.43 21.28 -5.21
CA PRO A 81 33.36 20.34 -4.95
C PRO A 81 33.87 18.89 -4.94
N ASN A 82 33.38 18.07 -4.02
CA ASN A 82 33.40 16.62 -4.17
C ASN A 82 31.96 16.17 -4.38
N VAL A 83 31.72 15.35 -5.40
CA VAL A 83 30.38 15.00 -5.86
C VAL A 83 30.30 13.54 -6.28
N SER A 84 29.29 12.84 -5.77
CA SER A 84 28.98 11.46 -6.16
C SER A 84 27.50 11.16 -5.97
N ILE A 85 26.97 10.18 -6.70
CA ILE A 85 25.61 9.66 -6.49
C ILE A 85 25.65 8.35 -5.72
N GLU A 86 24.80 8.23 -4.71
CA GLU A 86 24.56 6.99 -3.96
C GLU A 86 23.68 6.03 -4.78
N ASP A 87 23.98 4.73 -4.69
CA ASP A 87 23.25 3.67 -5.40
C ASP A 87 23.02 3.96 -6.89
N PRO A 88 24.07 3.94 -7.73
CA PRO A 88 23.99 4.37 -9.13
C PRO A 88 23.18 3.41 -10.02
N ASN A 89 22.72 2.27 -9.53
CA ASN A 89 21.88 1.35 -10.29
C ASN A 89 20.59 1.10 -9.50
N GLN A 90 19.53 1.80 -9.87
CA GLN A 90 18.24 1.67 -9.19
C GLN A 90 17.17 1.10 -10.13
N ILE A 91 16.30 0.28 -9.56
CA ILE A 91 15.10 -0.20 -10.24
C ILE A 91 13.91 0.55 -9.66
N ALA A 92 13.23 1.31 -10.51
CA ALA A 92 12.02 2.03 -10.17
C ALA A 92 10.80 1.31 -10.75
N LEU A 93 9.79 1.05 -9.93
CA LEU A 93 8.55 0.46 -10.43
C LEU A 93 7.66 1.53 -11.05
N LEU A 94 6.95 1.21 -12.13
CA LEU A 94 5.96 2.14 -12.69
C LEU A 94 4.97 2.62 -11.60
N GLY A 95 4.76 3.93 -11.54
CA GLY A 95 3.91 4.59 -10.56
C GLY A 95 4.50 4.75 -9.16
N SER A 96 5.68 4.18 -8.87
CA SER A 96 6.34 4.38 -7.58
C SER A 96 7.01 5.77 -7.48
N SER A 97 7.58 6.07 -6.33
CA SER A 97 8.45 7.23 -6.13
C SER A 97 9.83 6.76 -5.68
N ILE A 98 10.88 7.36 -6.23
CA ILE A 98 12.26 7.13 -5.81
C ILE A 98 13.00 8.46 -5.59
N ASN A 99 14.09 8.41 -4.86
CA ASN A 99 14.98 9.54 -4.63
C ASN A 99 16.40 9.21 -5.10
N ILE A 100 16.98 10.12 -5.88
CA ILE A 100 18.38 10.04 -6.29
C ILE A 100 19.16 11.02 -5.43
N ILE A 101 20.14 10.54 -4.68
CA ILE A 101 20.90 11.34 -3.72
C ILE A 101 22.25 11.68 -4.32
N CYS A 102 22.52 12.98 -4.45
CA CYS A 102 23.80 13.55 -4.82
C CYS A 102 24.53 13.99 -3.55
N ASN A 103 25.55 13.24 -3.15
CA ASN A 103 26.40 13.58 -2.03
C ASN A 103 27.39 14.67 -2.48
N VAL A 104 27.28 15.87 -1.88
CA VAL A 104 28.05 17.05 -2.27
C VAL A 104 28.76 17.65 -1.06
N THR A 105 30.07 17.83 -1.18
CA THR A 105 30.88 18.64 -0.26
C THR A 105 31.64 19.72 -1.03
N GLY A 106 32.20 20.71 -0.31
CA GLY A 106 32.92 21.84 -0.88
C GLY A 106 32.56 23.14 -0.19
N ASP A 107 33.44 24.14 -0.27
CA ASP A 107 33.26 25.45 0.36
C ASP A 107 33.68 26.58 -0.60
N PRO A 108 32.86 27.61 -0.87
CA PRO A 108 31.44 27.73 -0.54
C PRO A 108 30.62 26.52 -1.02
N ARG A 109 29.54 26.19 -0.29
CA ARG A 109 28.67 25.06 -0.61
C ARG A 109 28.28 25.09 -2.10
N PRO A 110 28.58 24.04 -2.88
CA PRO A 110 28.33 24.06 -4.31
C PRO A 110 26.85 24.18 -4.65
N LYS A 111 26.55 24.87 -5.76
CA LYS A 111 25.23 24.88 -6.39
C LYS A 111 25.06 23.59 -7.19
N ILE A 112 23.91 22.94 -7.03
CA ILE A 112 23.59 21.68 -7.70
C ILE A 112 22.71 21.92 -8.93
N SER A 113 23.00 21.20 -10.01
CA SER A 113 22.16 21.12 -11.21
C SER A 113 22.04 19.67 -11.66
N TRP A 114 20.82 19.16 -11.81
CA TRP A 114 20.57 17.78 -12.25
C TRP A 114 20.38 17.67 -13.76
N TYR A 115 20.85 16.56 -14.32
CA TYR A 115 20.71 16.21 -15.73
C TYR A 115 20.05 14.84 -15.88
N HIS A 116 19.24 14.69 -16.92
CA HIS A 116 18.65 13.42 -17.36
C HIS A 116 18.94 13.24 -18.84
N ASN A 117 19.63 12.16 -19.20
CA ASN A 117 20.09 11.88 -20.56
C ASN A 117 20.81 13.09 -21.20
N GLY A 118 21.65 13.77 -20.41
CA GLY A 118 22.39 14.96 -20.82
C GLY A 118 21.57 16.26 -20.92
N THR A 119 20.27 16.23 -20.59
CA THR A 119 19.40 17.42 -20.59
C THR A 119 19.23 17.98 -19.19
N LEU A 120 19.36 19.29 -19.02
CA LEU A 120 19.17 19.97 -17.73
C LEU A 120 17.72 19.85 -17.23
N LEU A 121 17.56 19.39 -15.99
CA LEU A 121 16.28 19.36 -15.29
C LEU A 121 16.05 20.70 -14.56
N PHE A 122 15.29 21.60 -15.20
CA PHE A 122 15.02 22.93 -14.65
C PHE A 122 14.35 22.86 -13.26
N GLY A 123 14.92 23.59 -12.29
CA GLY A 123 14.41 23.67 -10.92
C GLY A 123 14.89 22.54 -9.99
N ALA A 124 15.53 21.49 -10.51
CA ALA A 124 16.16 20.46 -9.70
C ALA A 124 17.55 20.93 -9.24
N ASN A 125 17.61 21.51 -8.04
CA ASN A 125 18.81 22.13 -7.47
C ASN A 125 19.10 21.70 -6.02
N GLN A 126 18.40 20.67 -5.54
CA GLN A 126 18.57 20.10 -4.22
C GLN A 126 19.51 18.89 -4.30
N ASP A 127 20.07 18.51 -3.15
CA ASP A 127 20.93 17.31 -3.01
C ASP A 127 20.17 16.02 -3.35
N VAL A 128 18.83 16.06 -3.25
CA VAL A 128 17.95 14.93 -3.54
C VAL A 128 17.03 15.27 -4.71
N LEU A 129 17.09 14.48 -5.78
CA LEU A 129 16.13 14.50 -6.87
C LEU A 129 15.00 13.52 -6.58
N LEU A 130 13.81 14.05 -6.31
CA LEU A 130 12.60 13.26 -6.07
C LEU A 130 11.87 13.00 -7.40
N LEU A 131 11.78 11.73 -7.79
CA LEU A 131 10.98 11.30 -8.92
C LEU A 131 9.70 10.66 -8.39
N ASN A 132 8.55 11.27 -8.66
CA ASN A 132 7.24 10.76 -8.24
C ASN A 132 6.47 10.17 -9.41
N ASN A 133 5.64 9.17 -9.10
CA ASN A 133 4.76 8.52 -10.08
C ASN A 133 5.53 8.10 -11.35
N ILE A 134 6.57 7.29 -11.14
CA ILE A 134 7.55 6.90 -12.16
C ILE A 134 6.85 6.42 -13.45
N GLN A 135 7.28 6.97 -14.58
CA GLN A 135 6.83 6.61 -15.91
C GLN A 135 8.02 6.09 -16.72
N GLN A 136 7.76 5.33 -17.79
CA GLN A 136 8.83 4.81 -18.66
C GLN A 136 9.75 5.90 -19.19
N ILE A 137 9.23 7.10 -19.43
CA ILE A 137 10.01 8.24 -19.93
C ILE A 137 11.09 8.74 -18.94
N GLN A 138 10.98 8.38 -17.66
CA GLN A 138 11.96 8.74 -16.64
C GLN A 138 13.12 7.72 -16.57
N GLU A 139 13.07 6.63 -17.34
CA GLU A 139 14.19 5.71 -17.51
C GLU A 139 15.39 6.43 -18.13
N GLY A 140 16.60 6.02 -17.73
CA GLY A 140 17.84 6.49 -18.33
C GLY A 140 18.86 6.96 -17.30
N ILE A 141 19.78 7.79 -17.78
CA ILE A 141 20.98 8.17 -17.04
C ILE A 141 20.79 9.54 -16.39
N TYR A 142 21.07 9.61 -15.09
CA TYR A 142 21.05 10.83 -14.29
C TYR A 142 22.44 11.13 -13.76
N ASN A 143 22.81 12.41 -13.77
CA ASN A 143 24.02 12.90 -13.15
C ASN A 143 23.76 14.29 -12.54
N CYS A 144 24.43 14.61 -11.45
CA CYS A 144 24.38 15.93 -10.83
C CYS A 144 25.70 16.66 -11.05
N ILE A 145 25.61 17.96 -11.30
CA ILE A 145 26.76 18.85 -11.41
C ILE A 145 26.79 19.75 -10.18
N ALA A 146 27.93 19.78 -9.50
CA ALA A 146 28.22 20.65 -8.36
C ALA A 146 29.19 21.76 -8.78
N GLU A 147 28.77 23.01 -8.60
CA GLU A 147 29.53 24.19 -9.03
C GLU A 147 29.77 25.14 -7.86
N ASN A 148 31.02 25.53 -7.66
CA ASN A 148 31.40 26.65 -6.81
C ASN A 148 32.47 27.52 -7.50
N VAL A 149 33.02 28.49 -6.77
CA VAL A 149 34.00 29.45 -7.31
C VAL A 149 35.32 28.80 -7.76
N VAL A 150 35.61 27.58 -7.30
CA VAL A 150 36.85 26.85 -7.63
C VAL A 150 36.66 25.99 -8.85
N ALA A 151 35.58 25.21 -8.90
CA ALA A 151 35.36 24.24 -9.96
C ALA A 151 33.89 23.91 -10.19
N ASN A 152 33.65 23.31 -11.34
CA ASN A 152 32.40 22.69 -11.75
C ASN A 152 32.68 21.22 -12.06
N ILE A 153 32.13 20.30 -11.25
CA ILE A 153 32.43 18.87 -11.31
C ILE A 153 31.11 18.10 -11.46
N SER A 154 31.11 17.11 -12.36
CA SER A 154 30.00 16.17 -12.54
C SER A 154 30.20 14.93 -11.66
N SER A 155 29.10 14.42 -11.11
CA SER A 155 29.06 13.11 -10.46
C SER A 155 29.33 11.97 -11.44
N ASN A 156 29.46 10.76 -10.88
CA ASN A 156 29.21 9.53 -11.63
C ASN A 156 27.76 9.48 -12.14
N ASP A 157 27.57 8.67 -13.19
CA ASP A 157 26.25 8.38 -13.74
C ASP A 157 25.46 7.46 -12.80
N ALA A 158 24.16 7.71 -12.72
CA ALA A 158 23.17 6.84 -12.09
C ALA A 158 22.16 6.38 -13.15
N GLU A 159 22.10 5.07 -13.37
CA GLU A 159 21.18 4.43 -14.30
C GLU A 159 19.91 4.00 -13.57
N ILE A 160 18.79 4.57 -13.99
CA ILE A 160 17.47 4.27 -13.46
C ILE A 160 16.75 3.38 -14.46
N PHE A 161 16.50 2.13 -14.06
CA PHE A 161 15.71 1.17 -14.82
C PHE A 161 14.26 1.22 -14.39
N VAL A 162 13.35 1.44 -15.34
CA VAL A 162 11.91 1.40 -15.05
C VAL A 162 11.38 0.00 -15.31
N GLN A 163 10.88 -0.64 -14.26
CA GLN A 163 10.34 -1.99 -14.32
C GLN A 163 8.83 -2.01 -14.07
N GLU A 164 8.14 -2.85 -14.85
CA GLU A 164 6.74 -3.20 -14.61
C GLU A 164 6.66 -4.42 -13.67
N CYS A 165 5.59 -4.52 -12.88
CA CYS A 165 5.35 -5.76 -12.13
C CYS A 165 5.14 -6.94 -13.11
N PRO A 166 5.96 -8.00 -13.03
CA PRO A 166 5.88 -9.12 -13.97
C PRO A 166 4.64 -9.99 -13.73
N PRO A 167 4.29 -10.90 -14.67
CA PRO A 167 3.22 -11.87 -14.44
C PRO A 167 3.48 -12.73 -13.20
N GLY A 168 2.41 -13.05 -12.49
CA GLY A 168 2.41 -13.69 -11.18
C GLY A 168 2.56 -12.71 -10.02
N THR A 169 2.65 -11.41 -10.30
CA THR A 169 2.75 -10.36 -9.27
C THR A 169 1.71 -9.27 -9.48
N PHE A 170 1.44 -8.50 -8.44
CA PHE A 170 0.62 -7.30 -8.49
C PHE A 170 1.29 -6.16 -7.73
N PHE A 171 0.95 -4.93 -8.10
CA PHE A 171 1.44 -3.73 -7.42
C PHE A 171 0.73 -3.53 -6.08
N ASP A 172 1.50 -3.53 -4.99
CA ASP A 172 1.04 -3.28 -3.64
C ASP A 172 1.99 -2.29 -2.94
N ASN A 173 1.48 -1.10 -2.59
CA ASN A 173 2.19 -0.06 -1.84
C ASN A 173 3.63 0.25 -2.32
N GLY A 174 3.87 0.28 -3.64
CA GLY A 174 5.19 0.59 -4.19
C GLY A 174 6.12 -0.60 -4.34
N MET A 175 5.62 -1.82 -4.17
CA MET A 175 6.36 -3.07 -4.37
C MET A 175 5.54 -4.06 -5.22
N CYS A 176 6.21 -4.97 -5.94
CA CYS A 176 5.53 -6.07 -6.61
C CYS A 176 5.40 -7.26 -5.65
N SER A 177 4.17 -7.60 -5.28
CA SER A 177 3.83 -8.72 -4.40
C SER A 177 3.39 -9.92 -5.23
N LEU A 178 3.78 -11.13 -4.81
CA LEU A 178 3.35 -12.37 -5.46
C LEU A 178 1.84 -12.57 -5.29
N CYS A 179 1.18 -13.18 -6.27
CA CYS A 179 -0.18 -13.67 -6.09
C CYS A 179 -0.24 -14.76 -5.01
N ASP A 180 -1.18 -14.65 -4.09
CA ASP A 180 -1.38 -15.68 -3.05
C ASP A 180 -1.89 -17.00 -3.65
N ILE A 181 -1.83 -18.06 -2.84
CA ILE A 181 -2.39 -19.37 -3.20
C ILE A 181 -3.87 -19.23 -3.57
N GLY A 182 -4.27 -19.85 -4.68
CA GLY A 182 -5.62 -19.73 -5.23
C GLY A 182 -5.83 -18.49 -6.09
N MET A 183 -4.76 -17.76 -6.43
CA MET A 183 -4.80 -16.63 -7.34
C MET A 183 -3.68 -16.70 -8.39
N TYR A 184 -3.89 -16.05 -9.53
CA TYR A 184 -2.93 -15.96 -10.64
C TYR A 184 -2.94 -14.57 -11.30
N GLN A 185 -1.90 -14.22 -12.05
CA GLN A 185 -1.85 -12.97 -12.80
C GLN A 185 -1.05 -13.11 -14.11
N PRO A 186 -1.70 -13.15 -15.30
CA PRO A 186 -1.00 -13.31 -16.57
C PRO A 186 -0.42 -12.00 -17.11
N GLU A 187 -1.06 -10.88 -16.78
CA GLU A 187 -0.70 -9.56 -17.30
C GLU A 187 0.35 -8.86 -16.43
N LYS A 188 1.15 -7.99 -17.05
CA LYS A 188 2.06 -7.10 -16.34
C LYS A 188 1.31 -5.91 -15.75
N ASN A 189 1.93 -5.29 -14.75
CA ASN A 189 1.51 -4.00 -14.19
C ASN A 189 0.05 -3.96 -13.69
N GLN A 190 -0.42 -5.06 -13.10
CA GLN A 190 -1.77 -5.13 -12.53
C GLN A 190 -1.75 -4.77 -11.04
N GLN A 191 -2.84 -4.18 -10.55
CA GLN A 191 -3.00 -3.82 -9.13
C GLN A 191 -3.59 -4.94 -8.27
N LYS A 192 -3.99 -6.06 -8.87
CA LYS A 192 -4.59 -7.20 -8.16
C LYS A 192 -4.41 -8.50 -8.94
N CYS A 193 -4.34 -9.62 -8.23
CA CYS A 193 -4.41 -10.95 -8.83
C CYS A 193 -5.86 -11.42 -9.08
N ILE A 194 -6.00 -12.36 -10.00
CA ILE A 194 -7.25 -12.99 -10.39
C ILE A 194 -7.43 -14.25 -9.55
N ALA A 195 -8.59 -14.41 -8.91
CA ALA A 195 -8.88 -15.64 -8.17
C ALA A 195 -9.10 -16.82 -9.12
N CYS A 196 -8.66 -18.00 -8.71
CA CYS A 196 -9.08 -19.25 -9.35
C CYS A 196 -10.61 -19.41 -9.28
N GLY A 197 -11.16 -20.21 -10.20
CA GLY A 197 -12.58 -20.54 -10.16
C GLY A 197 -12.97 -21.30 -8.88
N SER A 198 -14.28 -21.40 -8.61
CA SER A 198 -14.78 -22.14 -7.46
C SER A 198 -14.26 -23.59 -7.43
N GLY A 199 -13.82 -24.06 -6.27
CA GLY A 199 -13.26 -25.41 -6.08
C GLY A 199 -11.86 -25.60 -6.66
N LEU A 200 -11.21 -24.53 -7.14
CA LEU A 200 -9.84 -24.58 -7.66
C LEU A 200 -8.89 -23.79 -6.75
N THR A 201 -7.62 -24.18 -6.72
CA THR A 201 -6.53 -23.51 -6.00
C THR A 201 -5.26 -23.55 -6.84
N THR A 202 -4.22 -22.82 -6.44
CA THR A 202 -2.88 -22.97 -7.04
C THR A 202 -1.98 -23.77 -6.10
N SER A 203 -0.98 -24.43 -6.65
CA SER A 203 -0.01 -25.21 -5.86
C SER A 203 1.05 -24.34 -5.16
N ALA A 204 1.21 -23.09 -5.60
CA ALA A 204 2.19 -22.15 -5.09
C ALA A 204 1.71 -20.70 -5.23
N THR A 205 2.38 -19.79 -4.53
CA THR A 205 2.23 -18.34 -4.78
C THR A 205 2.89 -17.96 -6.11
N GLY A 206 2.49 -16.83 -6.67
CA GLY A 206 3.07 -16.30 -7.91
C GLY A 206 2.62 -17.01 -9.19
N SER A 207 1.50 -17.73 -9.16
CA SER A 207 0.92 -18.35 -10.35
C SER A 207 0.60 -17.32 -11.42
N LYS A 208 0.84 -17.69 -12.69
CA LYS A 208 0.77 -16.75 -13.82
C LYS A 208 -0.47 -16.99 -14.64
N GLU A 209 -0.81 -18.24 -14.86
CA GLU A 209 -1.85 -18.63 -15.81
C GLU A 209 -3.03 -19.27 -15.09
N VAL A 210 -4.21 -19.21 -15.72
CA VAL A 210 -5.40 -19.91 -15.22
C VAL A 210 -5.20 -21.43 -15.19
N SER A 211 -4.32 -21.96 -16.04
CA SER A 211 -3.95 -23.38 -16.04
C SER A 211 -3.19 -23.83 -14.79
N ASP A 212 -2.64 -22.88 -14.02
CA ASP A 212 -2.01 -23.16 -12.73
C ASP A 212 -3.06 -23.41 -11.62
N CYS A 213 -4.33 -23.07 -11.89
CA CYS A 213 -5.44 -23.42 -11.02
C CYS A 213 -5.77 -24.91 -11.18
N VAL A 214 -5.46 -25.67 -10.13
CA VAL A 214 -5.75 -27.09 -10.00
C VAL A 214 -6.96 -27.31 -9.11
N ASP A 215 -7.63 -28.41 -9.35
CA ASP A 215 -8.80 -28.83 -8.56
C ASP A 215 -8.43 -29.09 -7.10
N ILE A 216 -9.25 -28.60 -6.17
CA ILE A 216 -9.15 -28.94 -4.75
C ILE A 216 -9.83 -30.28 -4.58
N ASP A 217 -9.08 -31.34 -4.28
CA ASP A 217 -9.70 -32.63 -3.97
C ASP A 217 -10.33 -32.60 -2.57
N GLU A 218 -11.63 -32.28 -2.53
CA GLU A 218 -12.38 -32.24 -1.28
C GLU A 218 -12.60 -33.63 -0.69
N CYS A 219 -12.54 -34.69 -1.50
CA CYS A 219 -12.66 -36.07 -1.02
C CYS A 219 -11.42 -36.53 -0.26
N SER A 220 -10.26 -35.95 -0.55
CA SER A 220 -9.01 -36.19 0.18
C SER A 220 -8.87 -35.33 1.46
N ASN A 221 -9.81 -34.41 1.69
CA ASN A 221 -9.76 -33.47 2.82
C ASN A 221 -10.78 -33.84 3.92
N GLU A 222 -10.30 -34.00 5.15
CA GLU A 222 -11.13 -34.34 6.33
C GLU A 222 -12.23 -33.29 6.62
N MET A 223 -12.05 -32.02 6.23
CA MET A 223 -13.05 -30.97 6.46
C MET A 223 -14.29 -31.07 5.57
N PHE A 224 -14.19 -31.70 4.40
CA PHE A 224 -15.26 -31.69 3.38
C PHE A 224 -15.99 -33.04 3.24
N LYS A 225 -15.81 -33.93 4.22
CA LYS A 225 -16.23 -35.32 4.20
C LYS A 225 -17.72 -35.55 3.92
N CYS A 226 -18.01 -36.40 2.93
CA CYS A 226 -19.32 -37.02 2.70
C CYS A 226 -19.64 -38.07 3.78
N GLU A 227 -20.92 -38.31 4.10
CA GLU A 227 -21.30 -39.35 5.07
C GLU A 227 -20.93 -40.76 4.60
N HIS A 228 -21.10 -41.03 3.30
CA HIS A 228 -20.78 -42.31 2.68
C HIS A 228 -19.71 -42.17 1.58
N GLY A 229 -20.07 -42.31 0.31
CA GLY A 229 -19.12 -42.23 -0.82
C GLY A 229 -18.85 -40.78 -1.23
N CYS A 230 -17.65 -40.52 -1.72
CA CYS A 230 -17.23 -39.24 -2.30
C CYS A 230 -16.61 -39.48 -3.66
N THR A 231 -16.92 -38.64 -4.64
CA THR A 231 -16.30 -38.64 -5.96
C THR A 231 -15.88 -37.23 -6.29
N ASN A 232 -14.57 -37.02 -6.42
CA ASN A 232 -13.99 -35.74 -6.76
C ASN A 232 -14.27 -35.39 -8.23
N THR A 233 -14.57 -34.13 -8.51
CA THR A 233 -14.90 -33.62 -9.85
C THR A 233 -14.20 -32.29 -10.07
N ASN A 234 -13.90 -31.90 -11.30
CA ASN A 234 -13.17 -30.64 -11.51
C ASN A 234 -13.99 -29.41 -11.07
N GLY A 235 -13.53 -28.73 -10.03
CA GLY A 235 -14.13 -27.58 -9.35
C GLY A 235 -15.18 -27.94 -8.29
N SER A 236 -15.36 -29.23 -7.95
CA SER A 236 -16.40 -29.66 -7.00
C SER A 236 -16.26 -31.13 -6.57
N PHE A 237 -17.22 -31.63 -5.80
CA PHE A 237 -17.31 -33.05 -5.48
C PHE A 237 -18.75 -33.48 -5.35
N VAL A 238 -19.00 -34.77 -5.55
CA VAL A 238 -20.33 -35.37 -5.42
C VAL A 238 -20.29 -36.47 -4.37
N CYS A 239 -21.18 -36.34 -3.38
CA CYS A 239 -21.40 -37.41 -2.41
C CYS A 239 -22.40 -38.43 -2.93
N SER A 240 -22.18 -39.70 -2.57
CA SER A 240 -23.08 -40.81 -2.90
C SER A 240 -23.44 -41.61 -1.65
N CYS A 241 -24.66 -42.16 -1.63
CA CYS A 241 -25.15 -42.97 -0.52
C CYS A 241 -25.14 -44.46 -0.89
N ARG A 242 -24.93 -45.32 0.10
CA ARG A 242 -25.07 -46.78 -0.04
C ARG A 242 -26.54 -47.15 -0.27
N ASP A 243 -26.77 -48.36 -0.78
CA ASP A 243 -28.12 -48.87 -1.05
C ASP A 243 -29.04 -48.76 0.17
N GLY A 244 -30.28 -48.29 -0.05
CA GLY A 244 -31.28 -48.04 1.01
C GLY A 244 -31.26 -46.64 1.61
N TYR A 245 -30.33 -45.77 1.19
CA TYR A 245 -30.22 -44.38 1.64
C TYR A 245 -30.39 -43.41 0.46
N THR A 246 -30.83 -42.18 0.74
CA THR A 246 -30.87 -41.08 -0.23
C THR A 246 -30.08 -39.89 0.25
N LEU A 247 -29.41 -39.21 -0.67
CA LEU A 247 -28.68 -37.99 -0.36
C LEU A 247 -29.65 -36.89 0.10
N HIS A 248 -29.33 -36.27 1.23
CA HIS A 248 -30.06 -35.15 1.80
C HIS A 248 -29.85 -33.87 0.98
N SER A 249 -30.65 -32.84 1.26
CA SER A 249 -30.58 -31.55 0.56
C SER A 249 -29.29 -30.77 0.82
N ASP A 250 -28.53 -31.11 1.87
CA ASP A 250 -27.19 -30.56 2.10
C ASP A 250 -26.12 -31.13 1.15
N GLY A 251 -26.47 -32.14 0.35
CA GLY A 251 -25.58 -32.78 -0.60
C GLY A 251 -24.48 -33.65 0.03
N LYS A 252 -24.51 -33.90 1.35
CA LYS A 252 -23.46 -34.62 2.09
C LYS A 252 -23.97 -35.76 2.97
N THR A 253 -25.14 -35.61 3.56
CA THR A 253 -25.71 -36.59 4.50
C THR A 253 -26.64 -37.57 3.81
N CYS A 254 -26.77 -38.77 4.36
CA CYS A 254 -27.51 -39.89 3.79
C CYS A 254 -28.66 -40.27 4.71
N ILE A 255 -29.89 -40.14 4.19
CA ILE A 255 -31.11 -40.44 4.94
C ILE A 255 -31.56 -41.86 4.63
N ASP A 256 -31.75 -42.66 5.68
CA ASP A 256 -32.30 -44.02 5.59
C ASP A 256 -33.78 -43.97 5.15
N GLN A 257 -34.06 -44.44 3.93
CA GLN A 257 -35.40 -44.50 3.36
C GLN A 257 -36.28 -45.56 4.05
N VAL A 258 -35.66 -46.62 4.58
CA VAL A 258 -36.34 -47.74 5.25
C VAL A 258 -36.81 -47.30 6.63
N LYS A 259 -36.00 -46.56 7.40
CA LYS A 259 -36.44 -45.96 8.66
C LYS A 259 -37.46 -44.85 8.46
N SER A 260 -37.26 -43.96 7.51
CA SER A 260 -38.16 -42.81 7.29
C SER A 260 -39.59 -43.26 6.93
N THR A 261 -39.73 -44.26 6.05
CA THR A 261 -41.04 -44.81 5.69
C THR A 261 -41.69 -45.61 6.82
N ASN A 262 -40.93 -46.33 7.64
CA ASN A 262 -41.46 -47.04 8.80
C ASN A 262 -41.93 -46.09 9.90
N ILE A 263 -41.18 -45.01 10.18
CA ILE A 263 -41.59 -43.97 11.11
C ILE A 263 -42.85 -43.25 10.60
N ALA A 264 -42.91 -42.91 9.30
CA ALA A 264 -44.09 -42.30 8.70
C ALA A 264 -45.33 -43.23 8.76
N LYS A 265 -45.16 -44.54 8.52
CA LYS A 265 -46.21 -45.55 8.64
C LYS A 265 -46.69 -45.71 10.09
N ILE A 266 -45.78 -45.73 11.07
CA ILE A 266 -46.12 -45.79 12.50
C ILE A 266 -46.86 -44.51 12.91
N ALA A 267 -46.38 -43.33 12.52
CA ALA A 267 -47.03 -42.05 12.83
C ALA A 267 -48.45 -41.97 12.25
N ALA A 268 -48.64 -42.39 10.99
CA ALA A 268 -49.96 -42.48 10.38
C ALA A 268 -50.89 -43.46 11.13
N GLY A 269 -50.34 -44.60 11.59
CA GLY A 269 -51.07 -45.57 12.42
C GLY A 269 -51.48 -45.01 13.78
N VAL A 270 -50.60 -44.25 14.45
CA VAL A 270 -50.91 -43.58 15.74
C VAL A 270 -52.00 -42.52 15.55
N ILE A 271 -51.91 -41.70 14.49
CA ILE A 271 -52.92 -40.67 14.18
C ILE A 271 -54.28 -41.33 13.89
N ALA A 272 -54.30 -42.41 13.11
CA ALA A 272 -55.52 -43.17 12.82
C ALA A 272 -56.11 -43.79 14.11
N GLY A 273 -55.27 -44.36 14.98
CA GLY A 273 -55.69 -44.92 16.27
C GLY A 273 -56.30 -43.86 17.19
N ILE A 274 -55.68 -42.69 17.30
CA ILE A 274 -56.21 -41.56 18.08
C ILE A 274 -57.56 -41.10 17.52
N ALA A 275 -57.71 -41.03 16.19
CA ALA A 275 -58.98 -40.65 15.56
C ALA A 275 -60.12 -41.63 15.90
N VAL A 276 -59.83 -42.94 15.97
CA VAL A 276 -60.81 -43.96 16.38
C VAL A 276 -61.20 -43.79 17.85
N VAL A 277 -60.23 -43.57 18.74
CA VAL A 277 -60.50 -43.33 20.17
C VAL A 277 -61.35 -42.07 20.36
N ILE A 278 -61.02 -40.98 19.66
CA ILE A 278 -61.82 -39.75 19.66
C ILE A 278 -63.24 -40.01 19.16
N ALA A 279 -63.42 -40.79 18.09
CA ALA A 279 -64.73 -41.13 17.56
C ALA A 279 -65.56 -41.97 18.55
N VAL A 280 -64.95 -42.96 19.20
CA VAL A 280 -65.61 -43.77 20.25
C VAL A 280 -65.99 -42.93 21.45
N LEU A 281 -65.09 -42.06 21.92
CA LEU A 281 -65.38 -41.12 23.00
C LEU A 281 -66.50 -40.16 22.62
N PHE A 282 -66.55 -39.67 21.39
CA PHE A 282 -67.63 -38.81 20.89
C PHE A 282 -68.98 -39.52 20.84
N VAL A 283 -69.00 -40.79 20.40
CA VAL A 283 -70.21 -41.65 20.45
C VAL A 283 -70.65 -41.85 21.89
N PHE A 284 -69.73 -42.17 22.80
CA PHE A 284 -70.04 -42.34 24.21
C PHE A 284 -70.57 -41.06 24.84
N PHE A 285 -69.97 -39.90 24.52
CA PHE A 285 -70.44 -38.60 24.96
C PHE A 285 -71.84 -38.29 24.41
N LYS A 286 -72.15 -38.66 23.17
CA LYS A 286 -73.49 -38.54 22.58
C LYS A 286 -74.52 -39.44 23.26
N LEU A 287 -74.14 -40.65 23.68
CA LEU A 287 -75.00 -41.58 24.42
C LEU A 287 -75.23 -41.14 25.88
N MET A 288 -74.26 -40.43 26.47
CA MET A 288 -74.34 -39.88 27.82
C MET A 288 -74.99 -38.50 27.90
N GLN A 289 -75.48 -37.93 26.78
CA GLN A 289 -76.26 -36.70 26.83
C GLN A 289 -77.63 -36.98 27.49
N PRO A 290 -77.94 -36.39 28.66
CA PRO A 290 -79.28 -36.52 29.23
C PRO A 290 -80.32 -35.89 28.30
N LYS A 291 -81.49 -36.54 28.17
CA LYS A 291 -82.62 -36.05 27.37
C LYS A 291 -82.92 -34.60 27.74
N LYS A 292 -82.73 -33.66 26.81
CA LYS A 292 -83.08 -32.25 26.99
C LYS A 292 -84.58 -32.15 27.28
N THR A 293 -84.93 -31.87 28.53
CA THR A 293 -86.27 -31.47 28.94
C THR A 293 -86.60 -30.13 28.27
N LYS A 294 -87.67 -30.10 27.47
CA LYS A 294 -88.17 -28.87 26.83
C LYS A 294 -88.64 -27.89 27.91
N VAL A 295 -87.88 -26.82 28.13
CA VAL A 295 -88.36 -25.63 28.85
C VAL A 295 -88.96 -24.66 27.82
N LYS A 296 -90.21 -24.26 28.05
CA LYS A 296 -90.98 -23.29 27.24
C LYS A 296 -90.37 -21.89 27.35
N SER A 297 -90.35 -21.17 26.24
CA SER A 297 -89.93 -19.78 26.09
C SER A 297 -90.91 -18.78 26.71
N TYR A 298 -90.41 -17.65 27.22
CA TYR A 298 -91.08 -16.34 27.16
C TYR A 298 -90.03 -15.21 27.03
N PRO A 299 -90.36 -14.03 26.44
CA PRO A 299 -89.41 -13.16 25.77
C PRO A 299 -89.12 -11.84 26.52
N ASP A 300 -88.31 -11.03 25.82
CA ASP A 300 -88.12 -9.57 25.87
C ASP A 300 -86.97 -8.95 26.71
N ALA A 301 -85.96 -8.53 25.95
CA ALA A 301 -85.43 -7.17 25.83
C ALA A 301 -84.97 -6.40 27.07
N VAL A 302 -83.67 -6.09 27.13
CA VAL A 302 -83.14 -4.75 27.52
C VAL A 302 -81.89 -4.41 26.69
N LYS A 303 -81.83 -3.15 26.24
CA LYS A 303 -80.85 -2.49 25.35
C LYS A 303 -79.48 -2.21 26.03
N ARG A 304 -78.39 -2.28 25.22
CA ARG A 304 -77.16 -1.41 25.06
C ARG A 304 -76.37 -0.88 26.30
N PRO A 305 -75.12 -0.35 26.18
CA PRO A 305 -74.25 -0.14 25.00
C PRO A 305 -72.76 -0.52 25.12
N ASP A 306 -72.08 -0.50 23.96
CA ASP A 306 -70.71 -0.07 23.64
C ASP A 306 -69.53 -0.37 24.57
N SER A 307 -68.50 -1.05 24.02
CA SER A 307 -67.13 -0.49 24.02
C SER A 307 -66.11 -1.35 23.25
N VAL A 308 -65.55 -0.72 22.21
CA VAL A 308 -64.13 -0.76 21.80
C VAL A 308 -63.64 -1.93 20.95
N GLN A 309 -63.67 -1.68 19.63
CA GLN A 309 -62.70 -2.19 18.67
C GLN A 309 -61.29 -1.68 19.00
N LYS A 310 -60.28 -2.56 18.88
CA LYS A 310 -58.91 -2.17 18.57
C LYS A 310 -58.30 -3.12 17.53
N PRO A 311 -57.37 -2.61 16.70
CA PRO A 311 -57.31 -2.97 15.29
C PRO A 311 -56.21 -3.95 14.96
N VAL A 312 -56.41 -4.62 13.82
CA VAL A 312 -55.45 -5.43 13.09
C VAL A 312 -54.35 -4.53 12.53
N LEU A 313 -53.09 -4.80 12.91
CA LEU A 313 -51.92 -4.22 12.25
C LEU A 313 -51.41 -5.21 11.19
N LYS A 314 -51.68 -4.90 9.93
CA LYS A 314 -50.97 -5.45 8.76
C LYS A 314 -49.78 -4.55 8.47
N HIS A 315 -48.59 -5.13 8.29
CA HIS A 315 -47.47 -4.53 7.55
C HIS A 315 -46.98 -5.66 6.62
N ALA A 316 -47.29 -5.65 5.32
CA ALA A 316 -46.86 -4.75 4.23
C ALA A 316 -45.39 -4.98 3.85
N PHE A 317 -45.24 -5.70 2.73
CA PHE A 317 -44.10 -5.76 1.83
C PHE A 317 -43.63 -4.36 1.43
N VAL A 318 -42.32 -4.12 1.42
CA VAL A 318 -41.65 -3.09 0.64
C VAL A 318 -40.26 -3.60 0.22
N ASP A 319 -40.05 -3.69 -1.09
CA ASP A 319 -38.81 -3.35 -1.82
C ASP A 319 -39.27 -2.35 -2.92
N PRO A 320 -38.42 -1.54 -3.59
CA PRO A 320 -36.95 -1.41 -3.57
C PRO A 320 -36.45 0.06 -3.46
N VAL A 321 -35.13 0.32 -3.55
CA VAL A 321 -34.46 1.31 -4.44
C VAL A 321 -32.96 1.49 -4.07
N PRO A 322 -32.05 1.62 -5.06
CA PRO A 322 -30.61 1.82 -4.85
C PRO A 322 -30.21 3.29 -4.76
N THR A 323 -29.09 3.58 -4.09
CA THR A 323 -28.35 4.85 -4.24
C THR A 323 -26.84 4.59 -4.19
N GLY A 324 -26.14 5.01 -5.23
CA GLY A 324 -24.67 5.10 -5.25
C GLY A 324 -24.13 6.47 -4.84
N LYS A 325 -22.79 6.54 -4.88
CA LYS A 325 -21.84 7.67 -4.75
C LYS A 325 -21.47 8.09 -3.32
N ASN A 326 -20.21 7.84 -2.92
CA ASN A 326 -19.04 8.63 -3.33
C ASN A 326 -17.80 7.74 -3.42
#